data_AF-A0A841ZRS5-F1
#
_entry.id   AF-A0A841ZRS5-F1
#
_cell.length_a   1.000
_cell.length_b   1.000
_cell.length_c   1.000
_cell.angle_alpha   90.00
_cell.angle_beta   90.00
_cell.angle_gamma   90.00
#
_symmetry.space_group_name_H-M   'P 1'
#
loop_
_entity.id
_entity.type
_entity.pdbx_description
1 polymer ?
#
loop_
_entity_poly.entity_id
_entity_poly.type
_entity_poly.pdbx_seq_one_letter_code
_entity_poly.pdbx_strand_id
1 'polypeptide(L)'
;MTNHRLQWIDNGRGVAMLLVILGHFLVLGVGRLSWINVFLVPIYAFHLPLFFFISGYLRGLSQKNNKAALSQVIKKYFKRLVLPFYGFSILAFFWFKYVISHLMPTFSYYEHWDNQFLFSTILGLRDTPYTAHIGALWFLFSLFFVEVLFELLLRMGKKGRFVYQIIGIVLLICIFLTVTIQGTIWPFSLDTVPTGLLFYFLGYLYRKKEQSFASYLTKSALLFTSLFFVMVVSLNYWISQERIDIFHGYYGNFILFFAGAVSGIFVVLVLLKRFGNKDSRLLNFVGRHTMFFLATHQTYFILMIQILLLYWMS
;
A
#
# COMPACT_ATOMS: atom_id res chain seq x y z
N MET A 1 12.15 -22.17 16.50
CA MET A 1 11.18 -22.15 15.37
C MET A 1 11.08 -20.77 14.68
N THR A 2 12.16 -20.01 14.49
CA THR A 2 12.04 -18.56 14.76
C THR A 2 12.68 -17.55 13.79
N ASN A 3 13.37 -17.94 12.69
CA ASN A 3 13.97 -16.93 11.77
C ASN A 3 13.36 -16.91 10.35
N HIS A 4 13.20 -18.06 9.71
CA HIS A 4 12.81 -18.12 8.29
C HIS A 4 11.41 -17.58 7.98
N ARG A 5 10.44 -17.77 8.91
CA ARG A 5 9.05 -17.32 8.72
C ARG A 5 8.87 -15.80 8.87
N LEU A 6 9.77 -15.13 9.59
CA LEU A 6 9.76 -13.67 9.72
C LEU A 6 10.49 -13.01 8.55
N GLN A 7 11.51 -13.67 8.01
CA GLN A 7 12.37 -13.11 6.98
C GLN A 7 11.66 -12.87 5.64
N TRP A 8 10.76 -13.77 5.20
CA TRP A 8 9.98 -13.52 3.99
C TRP A 8 9.03 -12.33 4.14
N ILE A 9 8.57 -12.03 5.38
CA ILE A 9 7.68 -10.90 5.66
C ILE A 9 8.44 -9.60 5.48
N ASP A 10 9.63 -9.50 6.09
CA ASP A 10 10.53 -8.35 5.89
C ASP A 10 10.85 -8.21 4.40
N ASN A 11 11.28 -9.29 3.73
CA ASN A 11 11.61 -9.23 2.32
C ASN A 11 10.42 -8.87 1.43
N GLY A 12 9.21 -9.34 1.76
CA GLY A 12 7.98 -9.01 1.04
C GLY A 12 7.57 -7.55 1.20
N ARG A 13 7.74 -6.99 2.40
CA ARG A 13 7.61 -5.55 2.64
C ARG A 13 8.67 -4.77 1.88
N GLY A 14 9.90 -5.28 1.82
CA GLY A 14 10.99 -4.71 1.03
C GLY A 14 10.65 -4.67 -0.46
N VAL A 15 10.17 -5.78 -1.03
CA VAL A 15 9.71 -5.85 -2.43
C VAL A 15 8.59 -4.84 -2.67
N ALA A 16 7.56 -4.84 -1.84
CA ALA A 16 6.44 -3.91 -1.98
C ALA A 16 6.91 -2.45 -1.93
N MET A 17 7.82 -2.10 -1.02
CA MET A 17 8.37 -0.75 -0.89
C MET A 17 9.26 -0.36 -2.07
N LEU A 18 10.12 -1.25 -2.54
CA LEU A 18 10.94 -1.00 -3.72
C LEU A 18 10.08 -0.78 -4.96
N LEU A 19 8.97 -1.52 -5.10
CA LEU A 19 8.01 -1.32 -6.18
C LEU A 19 7.31 0.05 -6.09
N VAL A 20 6.96 0.52 -4.88
CA VAL A 20 6.43 1.89 -4.65
C VAL A 20 7.44 2.94 -5.11
N ILE A 21 8.70 2.83 -4.63
CA ILE A 21 9.77 3.77 -4.95
C ILE A 21 10.02 3.79 -6.47
N LEU A 22 10.13 2.61 -7.09
CA LEU A 22 10.32 2.47 -8.52
C LEU A 22 9.13 3.06 -9.30
N GLY A 23 7.90 2.76 -8.91
CA GLY A 23 6.70 3.29 -9.56
C GLY A 23 6.69 4.82 -9.58
N HIS A 24 6.90 5.46 -8.43
CA HIS A 24 6.95 6.92 -8.35
C HIS A 24 8.15 7.52 -9.08
N PHE A 25 9.31 6.88 -9.02
CA PHE A 25 10.50 7.33 -9.76
C PHE A 25 10.24 7.31 -11.28
N LEU A 26 9.63 6.24 -11.80
CA LEU A 26 9.32 6.13 -13.23
C LEU A 26 8.26 7.12 -13.68
N VAL A 27 7.20 7.34 -12.88
CA VAL A 27 6.17 8.35 -13.17
C VAL A 27 6.78 9.76 -13.23
N LEU A 28 7.63 10.10 -12.27
CA LEU A 28 8.17 11.45 -12.10
C LEU A 28 9.40 11.75 -12.98
N GLY A 29 10.20 10.74 -13.33
CA GLY A 29 11.42 10.90 -14.13
C GLY A 29 11.22 10.73 -15.63
N VAL A 30 10.40 9.77 -16.05
CA VAL A 30 10.24 9.39 -17.47
C VAL A 30 8.79 9.10 -17.87
N GLY A 31 7.81 9.53 -17.06
CA GLY A 31 6.38 9.21 -17.23
C GLY A 31 5.75 9.68 -18.54
N ARG A 32 6.42 10.56 -19.30
CA ARG A 32 5.99 11.01 -20.64
C ARG A 32 6.28 9.99 -21.74
N LEU A 33 7.11 8.97 -21.47
CA LEU A 33 7.46 7.94 -22.44
C LEU A 33 6.44 6.81 -22.41
N SER A 34 5.66 6.63 -23.47
CA SER A 34 4.56 5.66 -23.52
C SER A 34 4.99 4.22 -23.22
N TRP A 35 6.23 3.83 -23.56
CA TRP A 35 6.75 2.49 -23.28
C TRP A 35 6.93 2.19 -21.79
N ILE A 36 7.02 3.21 -20.93
CA ILE A 36 7.19 3.03 -19.48
C ILE A 36 5.99 2.33 -18.83
N ASN A 37 4.82 2.40 -19.47
CA ASN A 37 3.61 1.75 -18.99
C ASN A 37 3.75 0.21 -18.93
N VAL A 38 4.66 -0.39 -19.70
CA VAL A 38 4.99 -1.83 -19.57
C VAL A 38 5.48 -2.18 -18.16
N PHE A 39 6.08 -1.23 -17.45
CA PHE A 39 6.53 -1.39 -16.06
C PHE A 39 5.51 -0.86 -15.06
N LEU A 40 4.96 0.35 -15.31
CA LEU A 40 4.03 0.99 -14.37
C LEU A 40 2.74 0.20 -14.17
N VAL A 41 2.15 -0.31 -15.26
CA VAL A 41 0.86 -0.99 -15.20
C VAL A 41 0.94 -2.25 -14.31
N PRO A 42 1.92 -3.17 -14.49
CA PRO A 42 2.12 -4.28 -13.56
C PRO A 42 2.46 -3.85 -12.14
N ILE A 43 3.32 -2.85 -11.94
CA ILE A 43 3.71 -2.39 -10.60
C ILE A 43 2.47 -1.92 -9.83
N TYR A 44 1.68 -1.02 -10.42
CA TYR A 44 0.51 -0.42 -9.77
C TYR A 44 -0.64 -1.40 -9.52
N ALA A 45 -0.68 -2.51 -10.25
CA ALA A 45 -1.74 -3.50 -10.10
C ALA A 45 -1.74 -4.23 -8.73
N PHE A 46 -0.60 -4.35 -8.04
CA PHE A 46 -0.53 -5.18 -6.83
C PHE A 46 0.37 -4.70 -5.69
N HIS A 47 1.22 -3.68 -5.85
CA HIS A 47 2.16 -3.30 -4.79
C HIS A 47 1.48 -2.83 -3.48
N LEU A 48 0.37 -2.07 -3.56
CA LEU A 48 -0.44 -1.70 -2.39
C LEU A 48 -1.30 -2.86 -1.85
N PRO A 49 -2.01 -3.64 -2.69
CA PRO A 49 -2.63 -4.89 -2.28
C PRO A 49 -1.69 -5.82 -1.50
N LEU A 50 -0.42 -5.92 -1.91
CA LEU A 50 0.60 -6.70 -1.22
C LEU A 50 0.89 -6.18 0.20
N PHE A 51 0.94 -4.85 0.41
CA PHE A 51 1.10 -4.29 1.77
C PHE A 51 -0.08 -4.62 2.69
N PHE A 52 -1.32 -4.49 2.19
CA PHE A 52 -2.50 -4.88 2.95
C PHE A 52 -2.48 -6.37 3.27
N PHE A 53 -2.18 -7.22 2.29
CA PHE A 53 -2.06 -8.66 2.46
C PHE A 53 -1.02 -9.04 3.53
N ILE A 54 0.19 -8.48 3.47
CA ILE A 54 1.22 -8.77 4.48
C ILE A 54 0.79 -8.30 5.88
N SER A 55 0.11 -7.15 5.97
CA SER A 55 -0.41 -6.64 7.24
C SER A 55 -1.48 -7.56 7.83
N GLY A 56 -2.37 -8.09 7.00
CA GLY A 56 -3.35 -9.10 7.39
C GLY A 56 -2.73 -10.43 7.82
N TYR A 57 -1.68 -10.87 7.12
CA TYR A 57 -0.92 -12.05 7.50
C TYR A 57 -0.32 -11.91 8.91
N LEU A 58 0.27 -10.74 9.21
CA LEU A 58 0.82 -10.42 10.52
C LEU A 58 -0.25 -10.37 11.61
N ARG A 59 -1.46 -9.90 11.31
CA ARG A 59 -2.57 -9.97 12.25
C ARG A 59 -2.95 -11.41 12.59
N GLY A 60 -2.93 -12.31 11.61
CA GLY A 60 -3.14 -13.75 11.81
C GLY A 60 -2.09 -14.40 12.71
N LEU A 61 -0.84 -13.90 12.70
CA LEU A 61 0.21 -14.32 13.65
C LEU A 61 -0.10 -13.85 15.08
N SER A 62 -0.54 -12.60 15.24
CA SER A 62 -0.76 -11.97 16.54
C SER A 62 -2.06 -12.40 17.25
N GLN A 63 -2.93 -13.20 16.61
CA GLN A 63 -4.24 -13.55 17.14
C GLN A 63 -4.20 -14.44 18.39
N LYS A 64 -3.08 -15.11 18.67
CA LYS A 64 -3.06 -16.29 19.55
C LYS A 64 -3.38 -16.03 21.03
N ASN A 65 -3.53 -14.80 21.53
CA ASN A 65 -3.88 -14.52 22.95
C ASN A 65 -4.41 -13.09 23.20
N ASN A 66 -5.38 -12.59 22.42
CA ASN A 66 -5.82 -11.19 22.55
C ASN A 66 -6.79 -10.96 23.74
N LYS A 67 -6.27 -10.98 24.98
CA LYS A 67 -6.99 -10.55 26.19
C LYS A 67 -7.07 -9.02 26.33
N ALA A 68 -6.36 -8.28 25.49
CA ALA A 68 -6.30 -6.82 25.55
C ALA A 68 -7.65 -6.17 25.23
N ALA A 69 -7.96 -5.09 25.95
CA ALA A 69 -9.13 -4.27 25.67
C ALA A 69 -9.05 -3.67 24.26
N LEU A 70 -10.20 -3.45 23.62
CA LEU A 70 -10.25 -2.88 22.27
C LEU A 70 -9.52 -1.53 22.19
N SER A 71 -9.71 -0.68 23.20
CA SER A 71 -9.03 0.61 23.32
C SER A 71 -7.51 0.49 23.33
N GLN A 72 -6.95 -0.54 23.97
CA GLN A 72 -5.49 -0.79 24.00
C GLN A 72 -4.98 -1.19 22.61
N VAL A 73 -5.76 -1.99 21.87
CA VAL A 73 -5.41 -2.39 20.49
C VAL A 73 -5.48 -1.20 19.54
N ILE A 74 -6.56 -0.42 19.58
CA ILE A 74 -6.70 0.80 18.76
C ILE A 74 -5.59 1.79 19.09
N LYS A 75 -5.26 2.00 20.38
CA LYS A 75 -4.14 2.86 20.80
C LYS A 75 -2.80 2.39 20.22
N LYS A 76 -2.58 1.09 20.10
CA LYS A 76 -1.38 0.53 19.44
C LYS A 76 -1.34 0.84 17.95
N TYR A 77 -2.47 0.70 17.24
CA TYR A 77 -2.55 1.05 15.82
C TYR A 77 -2.34 2.55 15.60
N PHE A 78 -2.99 3.38 16.43
CA PHE A 78 -2.85 4.83 16.39
C PHE A 78 -1.39 5.27 16.57
N LYS A 79 -0.70 4.77 17.60
CA LYS A 79 0.73 5.07 17.83
C LYS A 79 1.64 4.61 16.70
N ARG A 80 1.28 3.54 16.00
CA ARG A 80 2.10 2.96 14.93
C ARG A 80 1.86 3.60 13.57
N LEU A 81 0.68 4.15 13.31
CA LEU A 81 0.27 4.60 11.98
C LEU A 81 -0.10 6.09 11.97
N VAL A 82 -1.00 6.51 12.84
CA VAL A 82 -1.51 7.89 12.86
C VAL A 82 -0.47 8.86 13.44
N LEU A 83 0.25 8.48 14.49
CA LEU A 83 1.28 9.35 15.06
C LEU A 83 2.45 9.57 14.07
N PRO A 84 3.00 8.53 13.40
CA PRO A 84 3.97 8.73 12.33
C PRO A 84 3.43 9.56 11.15
N PHE A 85 2.17 9.39 10.75
CA PHE A 85 1.56 10.24 9.73
C PHE A 85 1.73 11.72 10.10
N TYR A 86 1.26 12.14 11.27
CA TYR A 86 1.35 13.55 11.67
C TYR A 86 2.80 14.01 11.83
N GLY A 87 3.65 13.18 12.44
CA GLY A 87 5.07 13.50 12.61
C GLY A 87 5.77 13.75 11.27
N PHE A 88 5.59 12.87 10.29
CA PHE A 88 6.20 13.02 8.97
C PHE A 88 5.55 14.13 8.12
N SER A 89 4.24 14.33 8.21
CA SER A 89 3.56 15.44 7.51
C SER A 89 4.06 16.81 7.98
N ILE A 90 4.29 16.98 9.30
CA ILE A 90 4.87 18.21 9.86
C ILE A 90 6.30 18.42 9.37
N LEU A 91 7.13 17.37 9.40
CA LEU A 91 8.51 17.45 8.90
C LEU A 91 8.53 17.80 7.40
N ALA A 92 7.70 17.13 6.60
CA ALA A 92 7.58 17.39 5.18
C ALA A 92 7.09 18.81 4.91
N PHE A 93 6.16 19.33 5.71
CA PHE A 93 5.70 20.71 5.55
C PHE A 93 6.80 21.74 5.73
N PHE A 94 7.59 21.65 6.81
CA PHE A 94 8.70 22.56 7.01
C PHE A 94 9.76 22.42 5.92
N TRP A 95 9.99 21.20 5.44
CA TRP A 95 10.84 20.96 4.27
C TRP A 95 10.31 21.65 3.01
N PHE A 96 9.01 21.54 2.72
CA PHE A 96 8.42 22.22 1.56
C PHE A 96 8.44 23.74 1.71
N LYS A 97 8.12 24.27 2.90
CA LYS A 97 8.00 25.70 3.18
C LYS A 97 9.34 26.44 3.18
N TYR A 98 10.40 25.83 3.71
CA TYR A 98 11.69 26.50 3.90
C TYR A 98 12.78 26.03 2.95
N VAL A 99 12.58 24.94 2.21
CA VAL A 99 13.59 24.42 1.28
C VAL A 99 13.04 24.35 -0.13
N ILE A 100 11.99 23.55 -0.35
CA ILE A 100 11.51 23.30 -1.73
C ILE A 100 10.87 24.53 -2.37
N SER A 101 10.14 25.36 -1.62
CA SER A 101 9.56 26.62 -2.09
C SER A 101 10.60 27.55 -2.73
N HIS A 102 11.80 27.61 -2.16
CA HIS A 102 12.90 28.45 -2.63
C HIS A 102 13.70 27.81 -3.77
N LEU A 103 13.80 26.48 -3.80
CA LEU A 103 14.52 25.75 -4.84
C LEU A 103 13.67 25.53 -6.11
N MET A 104 12.34 25.49 -5.97
CA MET A 104 11.41 25.18 -7.05
C MET A 104 10.20 26.13 -7.04
N PRO A 105 10.13 27.10 -7.97
CA PRO A 105 9.04 28.08 -8.03
C PRO A 105 7.63 27.47 -8.12
N THR A 106 7.51 26.24 -8.65
CA THR A 106 6.24 25.49 -8.71
C THR A 106 5.66 25.17 -7.33
N PHE A 107 6.46 25.24 -6.27
CA PHE A 107 6.07 24.98 -4.88
C PHE A 107 6.06 26.26 -4.02
N SER A 108 6.21 27.45 -4.60
CA SER A 108 6.22 28.73 -3.88
C SER A 108 4.95 28.99 -3.06
N TYR A 109 3.82 28.38 -3.44
CA TYR A 109 2.57 28.48 -2.69
C TYR A 109 2.68 27.99 -1.23
N TYR A 110 3.65 27.13 -0.91
CA TYR A 110 3.91 26.69 0.47
C TYR A 110 4.39 27.82 1.39
N GLU A 111 4.84 28.96 0.85
CA GLU A 111 5.24 30.12 1.65
C GLU A 111 4.06 30.79 2.37
N HIS A 112 2.84 30.65 1.84
CA HIS A 112 1.68 31.44 2.27
C HIS A 112 0.48 30.62 2.75
N TRP A 113 0.54 29.29 2.71
CA TRP A 113 -0.62 28.41 2.90
C TRP A 113 -0.61 27.62 4.23
N ASP A 114 -0.33 28.29 5.35
CA ASP A 114 -0.25 27.66 6.68
C ASP A 114 -1.58 27.05 7.14
N ASN A 115 -2.70 27.74 6.89
CA ASN A 115 -4.03 27.28 7.31
C ASN A 115 -4.53 26.09 6.46
N GLN A 116 -4.29 26.13 5.14
CA GLN A 116 -4.64 25.05 4.22
C GLN A 116 -3.78 23.80 4.50
N PHE A 117 -2.51 24.00 4.83
CA PHE A 117 -1.64 22.93 5.33
C PHE A 117 -2.24 22.28 6.57
N LEU A 118 -2.53 23.06 7.62
CA LEU A 118 -3.06 22.53 8.88
C LEU A 118 -4.37 21.78 8.65
N PHE A 119 -5.30 22.39 7.91
CA PHE A 119 -6.59 21.77 7.60
C PHE A 119 -6.44 20.45 6.85
N SER A 120 -5.61 20.43 5.80
CA SER A 120 -5.40 19.23 4.98
C SER A 120 -4.66 18.13 5.73
N THR A 121 -3.67 18.47 6.57
CA THR A 121 -2.97 17.51 7.43
C THR A 121 -3.92 16.92 8.47
N ILE A 122 -4.70 17.76 9.15
CA ILE A 122 -5.66 17.31 10.19
C ILE A 122 -6.69 16.35 9.60
N LEU A 123 -7.19 16.62 8.40
CA LEU A 123 -8.18 15.77 7.74
C LEU A 123 -7.57 14.64 6.90
N GLY A 124 -6.24 14.57 6.78
CA GLY A 124 -5.55 13.63 5.92
C GLY A 124 -6.04 13.69 4.46
N LEU A 125 -6.30 14.91 3.96
CA LEU A 125 -6.70 15.11 2.57
C LEU A 125 -5.54 14.74 1.64
N ARG A 126 -5.85 14.27 0.44
CA ARG A 126 -4.85 13.99 -0.59
C ARG A 126 -5.37 14.48 -1.93
N ASP A 127 -4.45 14.63 -2.88
CA ASP A 127 -4.72 15.08 -4.24
C ASP A 127 -5.31 16.50 -4.32
N THR A 128 -4.78 17.39 -3.50
CA THR A 128 -5.04 18.83 -3.61
C THR A 128 -3.75 19.58 -3.91
N PRO A 129 -3.80 20.80 -4.49
CA PRO A 129 -2.62 21.59 -4.79
C PRO A 129 -1.69 21.81 -3.58
N TYR A 130 -2.20 21.74 -2.35
CA TYR A 130 -1.47 22.01 -1.11
C TYR A 130 -1.08 20.76 -0.30
N THR A 131 -1.26 19.56 -0.85
CA THR A 131 -1.04 18.29 -0.11
C THR A 131 0.18 17.51 -0.56
N ALA A 132 1.10 18.12 -1.32
CA ALA A 132 2.36 17.50 -1.71
C ALA A 132 3.18 16.99 -0.51
N HIS A 133 3.09 17.67 0.64
CA HIS A 133 3.72 17.25 1.91
C HIS A 133 3.16 15.94 2.49
N ILE A 134 1.92 15.55 2.14
CA ILE A 134 1.33 14.28 2.55
C ILE A 134 1.87 13.16 1.67
N GLY A 135 1.99 13.37 0.36
CA GLY A 135 2.53 12.37 -0.58
C GLY A 135 1.93 10.98 -0.33
N ALA A 136 2.78 9.98 -0.14
CA ALA A 136 2.42 8.59 0.13
C ALA A 136 1.93 8.29 1.57
N LEU A 137 1.93 9.27 2.49
CA LEU A 137 1.53 9.06 3.89
C LEU A 137 0.04 8.72 4.04
N TRP A 138 -0.79 9.05 3.04
CA TRP A 138 -2.22 8.70 2.98
C TRP A 138 -2.49 7.22 3.31
N PHE A 139 -1.58 6.33 2.90
CA PHE A 139 -1.69 4.89 3.10
C PHE A 139 -1.72 4.51 4.60
N LEU A 140 -1.13 5.33 5.47
CA LEU A 140 -1.12 5.09 6.92
C LEU A 140 -2.52 5.20 7.53
N PHE A 141 -3.33 6.17 7.10
CA PHE A 141 -4.72 6.26 7.54
C PHE A 141 -5.56 5.11 6.99
N SER A 142 -5.41 4.81 5.69
CA SER A 142 -6.08 3.67 5.07
C SER A 142 -5.82 2.38 5.86
N LEU A 143 -4.55 2.06 6.13
CA LEU A 143 -4.18 0.88 6.91
C LEU A 143 -4.71 0.94 8.35
N PHE A 144 -4.69 2.10 9.00
CA PHE A 144 -5.23 2.25 10.35
C PHE A 144 -6.71 1.87 10.42
N PHE A 145 -7.54 2.40 9.52
CA PHE A 145 -8.96 2.09 9.50
C PHE A 145 -9.24 0.64 9.09
N VAL A 146 -8.48 0.10 8.14
CA VAL A 146 -8.55 -1.35 7.80
C VAL A 146 -8.28 -2.21 9.04
N GLU A 147 -7.25 -1.90 9.83
CA GLU A 147 -6.91 -2.67 11.03
C GLU A 147 -7.93 -2.52 12.16
N VAL A 148 -8.46 -1.32 12.38
CA VAL A 148 -9.52 -1.07 13.36
C VAL A 148 -10.78 -1.82 12.98
N LEU A 149 -11.25 -1.68 11.74
CA LEU A 149 -12.44 -2.34 11.25
C LEU A 149 -12.29 -3.86 11.31
N PHE A 150 -11.15 -4.40 10.86
CA PHE A 150 -10.89 -5.83 10.92
C PHE A 150 -10.86 -6.37 12.36
N GLU A 151 -10.29 -5.62 13.30
CA GLU A 151 -10.30 -5.98 14.73
C GLU A 151 -11.71 -6.01 15.31
N LEU A 152 -12.56 -5.06 14.94
CA LEU A 152 -13.98 -5.03 15.34
C LEU A 152 -14.70 -6.28 14.82
N LEU A 153 -14.55 -6.62 13.54
CA LEU A 153 -15.18 -7.79 12.92
C LEU A 153 -14.76 -9.10 13.63
N LEU A 154 -13.48 -9.26 13.95
CA LEU A 154 -13.00 -10.43 14.69
C LEU A 154 -13.58 -10.52 16.10
N ARG A 155 -13.83 -9.39 16.77
CA ARG A 155 -14.39 -9.36 18.14
C ARG A 155 -15.90 -9.54 18.17
N MET A 156 -16.63 -9.10 17.14
CA MET A 156 -18.06 -9.39 16.99
C MET A 156 -18.29 -10.89 16.78
N GLY A 157 -17.36 -11.54 16.08
CA GLY A 157 -17.39 -12.96 15.77
C GLY A 157 -16.97 -13.92 16.89
N LYS A 158 -17.28 -13.70 18.16
CA LYS A 158 -16.83 -14.63 19.22
C LYS A 158 -17.37 -16.08 19.13
N LYS A 159 -18.27 -16.39 18.18
CA LYS A 159 -18.88 -17.72 18.02
C LYS A 159 -18.73 -18.31 16.59
N GLY A 160 -17.78 -19.22 16.41
CA GLY A 160 -17.78 -20.22 15.34
C GLY A 160 -17.82 -19.70 13.88
N ARG A 161 -18.65 -20.32 13.03
CA ARG A 161 -18.75 -20.01 11.58
C ARG A 161 -19.36 -18.62 11.28
N PHE A 162 -20.04 -18.02 12.25
CA PHE A 162 -20.76 -16.75 12.11
C PHE A 162 -19.84 -15.56 11.78
N VAL A 163 -18.58 -15.58 12.25
CA VAL A 163 -17.59 -14.54 11.92
C VAL A 163 -17.34 -14.47 10.42
N TYR A 164 -17.22 -15.64 9.78
CA TYR A 164 -16.89 -15.71 8.37
C TYR A 164 -18.08 -15.28 7.50
N GLN A 165 -19.31 -15.44 7.99
CA GLN A 165 -20.52 -14.92 7.34
C GLN A 165 -20.58 -13.40 7.41
N ILE A 166 -20.37 -12.80 8.60
CA ILE A 166 -20.32 -11.34 8.75
C ILE A 166 -19.19 -10.75 7.90
N ILE A 167 -18.00 -11.36 7.95
CA ILE A 167 -16.90 -10.93 7.09
C ILE A 167 -17.30 -11.05 5.63
N GLY A 168 -17.92 -12.15 5.19
CA GLY A 168 -18.41 -12.31 3.82
C GLY A 168 -19.35 -11.18 3.39
N ILE A 169 -20.34 -10.84 4.22
CA ILE A 169 -21.28 -9.73 3.95
C ILE A 169 -20.55 -8.40 3.87
N VAL A 170 -19.64 -8.12 4.80
CA VAL A 170 -18.86 -6.88 4.81
C VAL A 170 -17.97 -6.80 3.57
N LEU A 171 -17.38 -7.90 3.12
CA LEU A 171 -16.59 -7.92 1.89
C LEU A 171 -17.46 -7.65 0.65
N LEU A 172 -18.68 -8.19 0.58
CA LEU A 172 -19.62 -7.88 -0.49
C LEU A 172 -20.00 -6.39 -0.50
N ILE A 173 -20.26 -5.81 0.68
CA ILE A 173 -20.48 -4.37 0.82
C ILE A 173 -19.23 -3.60 0.39
N CYS A 174 -18.03 -4.05 0.76
CA CYS A 174 -16.79 -3.40 0.35
C CYS A 174 -16.55 -3.46 -1.16
N ILE A 175 -16.91 -4.57 -1.82
CA ILE A 175 -16.86 -4.69 -3.27
C ILE A 175 -17.84 -3.70 -3.90
N PHE A 176 -19.09 -3.69 -3.44
CA PHE A 176 -20.10 -2.74 -3.91
C PHE A 176 -19.64 -1.29 -3.74
N LEU A 177 -19.20 -0.92 -2.53
CA LEU A 177 -18.72 0.43 -2.23
C LEU A 177 -17.55 0.82 -3.13
N THR A 178 -16.55 -0.06 -3.28
CA THR A 178 -15.38 0.22 -4.13
C THR A 178 -15.78 0.54 -5.56
N VAL A 179 -16.75 -0.19 -6.10
CA VAL A 179 -17.28 0.04 -7.46
C VAL A 179 -18.07 1.34 -7.52
N THR A 180 -18.90 1.64 -6.52
CA THR A 180 -19.76 2.84 -6.54
C THR A 180 -19.02 4.16 -6.29
N ILE A 181 -17.91 4.14 -5.56
CA ILE A 181 -17.18 5.35 -5.16
C ILE A 181 -15.86 5.53 -5.94
N GLN A 182 -15.67 4.76 -7.01
CA GLN A 182 -14.50 4.84 -7.88
C GLN A 182 -14.28 6.29 -8.38
N GLY A 183 -13.04 6.75 -8.31
CA GLY A 183 -12.66 8.13 -8.66
C GLY A 183 -12.95 9.18 -7.58
N THR A 184 -13.42 8.80 -6.38
CA THR A 184 -13.61 9.73 -5.26
C THR A 184 -12.52 9.58 -4.22
N ILE A 185 -12.12 10.69 -3.60
CA ILE A 185 -11.10 10.74 -2.56
C ILE A 185 -11.72 11.29 -1.29
N TRP A 186 -11.71 10.51 -0.22
CA TRP A 186 -12.33 10.88 1.04
C TRP A 186 -11.27 11.27 2.08
N PRO A 187 -11.61 12.14 3.06
CA PRO A 187 -10.74 12.43 4.19
C PRO A 187 -10.25 11.15 4.86
N PHE A 188 -9.01 11.20 5.36
CA PHE A 188 -8.32 10.07 5.95
C PHE A 188 -8.25 8.81 5.07
N SER A 189 -8.40 8.98 3.76
CA SER A 189 -8.36 7.87 2.80
C SER A 189 -9.37 6.75 3.05
N LEU A 190 -10.52 7.10 3.63
CA LEU A 190 -11.60 6.16 3.92
C LEU A 190 -12.14 5.45 2.68
N ASP A 191 -12.07 6.10 1.52
CA ASP A 191 -12.46 5.56 0.22
C ASP A 191 -11.68 4.30 -0.17
N THR A 192 -10.44 4.14 0.32
CA THR A 192 -9.58 2.98 0.02
C THR A 192 -9.73 1.82 1.01
N VAL A 193 -10.38 2.05 2.16
CA VAL A 193 -10.55 1.06 3.23
C VAL A 193 -11.29 -0.20 2.75
N PRO A 194 -12.37 -0.11 1.95
CA PRO A 194 -13.03 -1.28 1.39
C PRO A 194 -12.08 -2.21 0.63
N THR A 195 -11.28 -1.65 -0.28
CA THR A 195 -10.30 -2.41 -1.06
C THR A 195 -9.19 -2.98 -0.17
N GLY A 196 -8.66 -2.17 0.75
CA GLY A 196 -7.63 -2.61 1.68
C GLY A 196 -8.09 -3.78 2.57
N LEU A 197 -9.35 -3.75 3.01
CA LEU A 197 -9.94 -4.81 3.84
C LEU A 197 -10.00 -6.16 3.11
N LEU A 198 -10.29 -6.18 1.80
CA LEU A 198 -10.29 -7.39 0.99
C LEU A 198 -8.93 -8.10 1.04
N PHE A 199 -7.86 -7.38 0.70
CA PHE A 199 -6.50 -7.96 0.67
C PHE A 199 -5.97 -8.26 2.06
N TYR A 200 -6.29 -7.42 3.06
CA TYR A 200 -5.95 -7.69 4.45
C TYR A 200 -6.60 -9.01 4.93
N PHE A 201 -7.87 -9.23 4.62
CA PHE A 201 -8.53 -10.48 4.97
C PHE A 201 -7.91 -11.69 4.25
N LEU A 202 -7.56 -11.57 2.96
CA LEU A 202 -6.85 -12.62 2.23
C LEU A 202 -5.51 -12.98 2.90
N GLY A 203 -4.75 -11.99 3.35
CA GLY A 203 -3.52 -12.20 4.09
C GLY A 203 -3.73 -12.97 5.39
N TYR A 204 -4.77 -12.58 6.14
CA TYR A 204 -5.16 -13.26 7.38
C TYR A 204 -5.60 -14.72 7.13
N LEU A 205 -6.37 -14.98 6.07
CA LEU A 205 -6.77 -16.34 5.69
C LEU A 205 -5.57 -17.18 5.24
N TYR A 206 -4.69 -16.60 4.41
CA TYR A 206 -3.48 -17.26 3.96
C TYR A 206 -2.62 -17.68 5.15
N ARG A 207 -2.50 -16.84 6.19
CA ARG A 207 -1.79 -17.21 7.42
C ARG A 207 -2.36 -18.46 8.08
N LYS A 208 -3.69 -18.60 8.15
CA LYS A 208 -4.35 -19.77 8.76
C LYS A 208 -4.18 -21.03 7.94
N LYS A 209 -4.14 -20.90 6.61
CA LYS A 209 -4.05 -22.02 5.66
C LYS A 209 -2.65 -22.21 5.07
N GLU A 210 -1.63 -21.55 5.63
CA GLU A 210 -0.29 -21.48 5.04
C GLU A 210 0.30 -22.86 4.74
N GLN A 211 0.13 -23.81 5.66
CA GLN A 211 0.63 -25.18 5.50
C GLN A 211 -0.07 -25.91 4.34
N SER A 212 -1.38 -25.74 4.20
CA SER A 212 -2.15 -26.29 3.08
C SER A 212 -1.76 -25.67 1.75
N PHE A 213 -1.29 -24.43 1.75
CA PHE A 213 -0.84 -23.73 0.54
C PHE A 213 0.59 -24.08 0.11
N ALA A 214 1.37 -24.75 0.96
CA ALA A 214 2.80 -24.97 0.71
C ALA A 214 3.07 -25.82 -0.55
N SER A 215 2.21 -26.81 -0.84
CA SER A 215 2.32 -27.68 -2.02
C SER A 215 2.10 -26.94 -3.35
N TYR A 216 1.40 -25.81 -3.33
CA TYR A 216 1.10 -25.02 -4.53
C TYR A 216 2.22 -24.04 -4.91
N LEU A 217 3.24 -23.84 -4.06
CA LEU A 217 4.34 -22.91 -4.31
C LEU A 217 5.41 -23.57 -5.22
N THR A 218 5.06 -23.83 -6.48
CA THR A 218 5.91 -24.54 -7.46
C THR A 218 6.50 -23.63 -8.54
N LYS A 219 7.54 -24.11 -9.25
CA LYS A 219 8.10 -23.38 -10.40
C LYS A 219 7.08 -23.24 -11.54
N SER A 220 6.28 -24.28 -11.77
CA SER A 220 5.18 -24.24 -12.75
C SER A 220 4.11 -23.24 -12.32
N ALA A 221 3.74 -23.23 -11.05
CA ALA A 221 2.80 -22.24 -10.51
C ALA A 221 3.33 -20.82 -10.71
N LEU A 222 4.63 -20.55 -10.49
CA LEU A 222 5.23 -19.25 -10.77
C LEU A 222 5.04 -18.85 -12.24
N LEU A 223 5.37 -19.74 -13.19
CA LEU A 223 5.24 -19.44 -14.62
C LEU A 223 3.78 -19.16 -15.00
N PHE A 224 2.86 -20.07 -14.67
CA PHE A 224 1.44 -19.93 -15.02
C PHE A 224 0.81 -18.69 -14.37
N THR A 225 1.10 -18.43 -13.09
CA THR A 225 0.56 -17.24 -12.42
C THR A 225 1.20 -15.95 -12.90
N SER A 226 2.46 -15.95 -13.34
CA SER A 226 3.09 -14.77 -13.97
C SER A 226 2.47 -14.46 -15.32
N LEU A 227 2.25 -15.47 -16.17
CA LEU A 227 1.58 -15.30 -17.46
C LEU A 227 0.13 -14.82 -17.27
N PHE A 228 -0.60 -15.44 -16.36
CA PHE A 228 -1.96 -15.03 -16.01
C PHE A 228 -2.00 -13.59 -15.48
N PHE A 229 -1.07 -13.22 -14.59
CA PHE A 229 -0.94 -11.87 -14.06
C PHE A 229 -0.74 -10.84 -15.18
N VAL A 230 0.23 -11.06 -16.06
CA VAL A 230 0.51 -10.15 -17.20
C VAL A 230 -0.71 -10.04 -18.10
N MET A 231 -1.35 -11.17 -18.43
CA MET A 231 -2.55 -11.20 -19.28
C MET A 231 -3.69 -10.38 -18.68
N VAL A 232 -4.06 -10.63 -17.42
CA VAL A 232 -5.21 -9.97 -16.77
C VAL A 232 -4.97 -8.48 -16.57
N VAL A 233 -3.76 -8.11 -16.16
CA VAL A 233 -3.40 -6.70 -15.95
C VAL A 233 -3.36 -5.93 -17.27
N SER A 234 -2.80 -6.54 -18.33
CA SER A 234 -2.80 -5.94 -19.67
C SER A 234 -4.21 -5.80 -20.23
N LEU A 235 -5.07 -6.80 -20.02
CA LEU A 235 -6.47 -6.74 -20.41
C LEU A 235 -7.23 -5.63 -19.66
N ASN A 236 -7.01 -5.48 -18.35
CA ASN A 236 -7.65 -4.41 -17.59
C ASN A 236 -7.26 -3.03 -18.10
N TYR A 237 -5.95 -2.84 -18.36
CA TYR A 237 -5.42 -1.61 -18.94
C TYR A 237 -5.98 -1.34 -20.34
N TRP A 238 -6.06 -2.36 -21.20
CA TRP A 238 -6.63 -2.24 -22.54
C TRP A 238 -8.12 -1.89 -22.52
N ILE A 239 -8.90 -2.43 -21.58
CA ILE A 239 -10.34 -2.09 -21.46
C ILE A 239 -10.52 -0.70 -20.88
N SER A 240 -9.76 -0.37 -19.85
CA SER A 240 -10.00 0.82 -19.03
C SER A 240 -9.27 2.06 -19.54
N GLN A 241 -8.30 1.89 -20.46
CA GLN A 241 -7.43 2.94 -21.02
C GLN A 241 -6.60 3.72 -19.99
N GLU A 242 -6.67 3.32 -18.72
CA GLU A 242 -5.93 3.87 -17.60
C GLU A 242 -5.33 2.76 -16.75
N ARG A 243 -4.19 3.07 -16.12
CA ARG A 243 -3.57 2.16 -15.15
C ARG A 243 -4.39 2.15 -13.86
N ILE A 244 -4.33 1.04 -13.14
CA ILE A 244 -4.84 0.98 -11.77
C ILE A 244 -4.11 2.03 -10.92
N ASP A 245 -4.86 2.79 -10.13
CA ASP A 245 -4.31 3.75 -9.19
C ASP A 245 -5.24 3.87 -7.96
N ILE A 246 -4.89 3.13 -6.90
CA ILE A 246 -5.66 3.13 -5.65
C ILE A 246 -5.63 4.52 -4.98
N PHE A 247 -4.59 5.33 -5.21
CA PHE A 247 -4.52 6.68 -4.65
C PHE A 247 -5.66 7.56 -5.16
N HIS A 248 -6.08 7.40 -6.42
CA HIS A 248 -7.21 8.14 -6.99
C HIS A 248 -8.50 7.29 -7.03
N GLY A 249 -8.46 6.07 -6.48
CA GLY A 249 -9.60 5.15 -6.51
C GLY A 249 -9.92 4.61 -7.92
N TYR A 250 -8.95 4.57 -8.85
CA TYR A 250 -9.12 3.99 -10.17
C TYR A 250 -8.73 2.51 -10.19
N TYR A 251 -9.68 1.63 -10.47
CA TYR A 251 -9.46 0.18 -10.49
C TYR A 251 -9.64 -0.43 -11.88
N GLY A 252 -10.13 0.34 -12.86
CA GLY A 252 -10.59 -0.20 -14.14
C GLY A 252 -11.75 -1.17 -13.92
N ASN A 253 -11.73 -2.33 -14.61
CA ASN A 253 -12.63 -3.42 -14.29
C ASN A 253 -12.22 -4.07 -12.95
N PHE A 254 -13.09 -3.98 -11.95
CA PHE A 254 -12.77 -4.43 -10.59
C PHE A 254 -12.45 -5.94 -10.49
N ILE A 255 -13.09 -6.79 -11.29
CA ILE A 255 -12.82 -8.24 -11.30
C ILE A 255 -11.40 -8.50 -11.83
N LEU A 256 -11.03 -7.84 -12.93
CA LEU A 256 -9.69 -7.95 -13.49
C LEU A 256 -8.63 -7.36 -12.55
N PHE A 257 -8.92 -6.23 -11.91
CA PHE A 257 -8.07 -5.67 -10.85
C PHE A 257 -7.83 -6.68 -9.73
N PHE A 258 -8.89 -7.27 -9.17
CA PHE A 258 -8.77 -8.21 -8.07
C PHE A 258 -7.99 -9.46 -8.48
N ALA A 259 -8.26 -10.03 -9.65
CA ALA A 259 -7.53 -11.18 -10.19
C ALA A 259 -6.04 -10.86 -10.46
N GLY A 260 -5.75 -9.68 -11.01
CA GLY A 260 -4.39 -9.17 -11.21
C GLY A 260 -3.65 -8.97 -9.88
N ALA A 261 -4.26 -8.31 -8.91
CA ALA A 261 -3.68 -8.08 -7.60
C ALA A 261 -3.37 -9.39 -6.86
N VAL A 262 -4.31 -10.34 -6.83
CA VAL A 262 -4.12 -11.65 -6.17
C VAL A 262 -3.03 -12.47 -6.86
N SER A 263 -3.00 -12.50 -8.20
CA SER A 263 -1.96 -13.22 -8.94
C SER A 263 -0.57 -12.59 -8.74
N GLY A 264 -0.45 -11.27 -8.75
CA GLY A 264 0.80 -10.56 -8.43
C GLY A 264 1.30 -10.84 -7.01
N ILE A 265 0.40 -10.83 -6.01
CA ILE A 265 0.73 -11.24 -4.64
C ILE A 265 1.24 -12.69 -4.61
N PHE A 266 0.57 -13.60 -5.33
CA PHE A 266 0.97 -15.00 -5.36
C PHE A 266 2.35 -15.19 -6.02
N VAL A 267 2.64 -14.49 -7.11
CA VAL A 267 3.98 -14.45 -7.74
C VAL A 267 5.04 -14.06 -6.71
N VAL A 268 4.83 -12.97 -5.96
CA VAL A 268 5.77 -12.55 -4.90
C VAL A 268 5.92 -13.61 -3.81
N LEU A 269 4.81 -14.25 -3.39
CA LEU A 269 4.88 -15.32 -2.39
C LEU A 269 5.72 -16.51 -2.87
N VAL A 270 5.54 -16.95 -4.13
CA VAL A 270 6.32 -18.05 -4.70
C VAL A 270 7.79 -17.65 -4.79
N LEU A 271 8.08 -16.45 -5.31
CA LEU A 271 9.45 -15.92 -5.41
C LEU A 271 10.13 -15.91 -4.04
N LEU A 272 9.52 -15.32 -3.02
CA LEU A 272 10.17 -15.16 -1.71
C LEU A 272 10.26 -16.47 -0.93
N LYS A 273 9.25 -17.34 -1.00
CA LYS A 273 9.26 -18.60 -0.22
C LYS A 273 10.07 -19.72 -0.87
N ARG A 274 10.23 -19.71 -2.19
CA ARG A 274 10.97 -20.76 -2.92
C ARG A 274 12.34 -20.34 -3.39
N PHE A 275 12.48 -19.09 -3.82
CA PHE A 275 13.72 -18.55 -4.40
C PHE A 275 14.33 -17.41 -3.58
N GLY A 276 13.63 -16.96 -2.53
CA GLY A 276 14.09 -15.86 -1.70
C GLY A 276 15.41 -16.23 -1.06
N ASN A 277 16.45 -15.47 -1.39
CA ASN A 277 17.69 -15.54 -0.65
C ASN A 277 17.41 -15.08 0.78
N LYS A 278 17.65 -15.97 1.74
CA LYS A 278 17.52 -15.66 3.17
C LYS A 278 18.38 -14.43 3.49
N ASP A 279 19.53 -14.27 2.86
CA ASP A 279 20.49 -13.23 3.19
C ASP A 279 20.40 -11.97 2.31
N SER A 280 19.25 -11.71 1.67
CA SER A 280 19.05 -10.45 0.93
C SER A 280 19.06 -9.26 1.90
N ARG A 281 20.25 -8.68 2.09
CA ARG A 281 20.47 -7.54 2.99
C ARG A 281 19.64 -6.34 2.59
N LEU A 282 19.53 -6.07 1.28
CA LEU A 282 18.76 -4.93 0.76
C LEU A 282 17.26 -5.09 1.05
N LEU A 283 16.65 -6.22 0.67
CA LEU A 283 15.21 -6.45 0.90
C LEU A 283 14.88 -6.44 2.39
N ASN A 284 15.75 -7.03 3.21
CA ASN A 284 15.54 -7.03 4.66
C ASN A 284 15.66 -5.61 5.23
N PHE A 285 16.66 -4.84 4.82
CA PHE A 285 16.87 -3.47 5.27
C PHE A 285 15.68 -2.58 4.91
N VAL A 286 15.26 -2.57 3.65
CA VAL A 286 14.10 -1.79 3.19
C VAL A 286 12.83 -2.26 3.89
N GLY A 287 12.66 -3.59 4.02
CA GLY A 287 11.51 -4.21 4.69
C GLY A 287 11.35 -3.88 6.17
N ARG A 288 12.45 -3.72 6.90
CA ARG A 288 12.43 -3.32 8.31
C ARG A 288 12.22 -1.82 8.50
N HIS A 289 12.61 -1.02 7.51
CA HIS A 289 12.52 0.44 7.55
C HIS A 289 11.41 0.99 6.63
N THR A 290 10.38 0.19 6.32
CA THR A 290 9.32 0.62 5.38
C THR A 290 8.63 1.91 5.79
N MET A 291 8.46 2.17 7.09
CA MET A 291 7.85 3.43 7.54
C MET A 291 8.67 4.64 7.12
N PHE A 292 10.00 4.57 7.29
CA PHE A 292 10.90 5.63 6.88
C PHE A 292 10.83 5.84 5.36
N PHE A 293 10.99 4.77 4.58
CA PHE A 293 10.92 4.87 3.12
C PHE A 293 9.56 5.36 2.61
N LEU A 294 8.45 4.89 3.20
CA LEU A 294 7.11 5.37 2.85
C LEU A 294 7.03 6.89 3.01
N ALA A 295 7.53 7.41 4.11
CA ALA A 295 7.45 8.83 4.45
C ALA A 295 8.39 9.72 3.64
N THR A 296 9.54 9.20 3.20
CA THR A 296 10.62 10.04 2.67
C THR A 296 10.89 9.92 1.17
N HIS A 297 10.46 8.84 0.52
CA HIS A 297 10.87 8.57 -0.86
C HIS A 297 10.40 9.62 -1.87
N GLN A 298 9.15 10.10 -1.78
CA GLN A 298 8.66 11.17 -2.66
C GLN A 298 9.18 12.53 -2.23
N THR A 299 9.01 12.86 -0.95
CA THR A 299 9.19 14.20 -0.38
C THR A 299 10.66 14.63 -0.32
N TYR A 300 11.59 13.70 -0.10
CA TYR A 300 13.01 14.01 -0.03
C TYR A 300 13.77 13.37 -1.19
N PHE A 301 13.69 12.04 -1.38
CA PHE A 301 14.61 11.37 -2.31
C PHE A 301 14.34 11.70 -3.78
N ILE A 302 13.10 11.50 -4.25
CA ILE A 302 12.79 11.73 -5.66
C ILE A 302 12.86 13.22 -6.01
N LEU A 303 12.34 14.10 -5.15
CA LEU A 303 12.42 15.55 -5.39
C LEU A 303 13.86 16.06 -5.44
N MET A 304 14.75 15.59 -4.57
CA MET A 304 16.16 15.98 -4.62
C MET A 304 16.84 15.51 -5.91
N ILE A 305 16.57 14.28 -6.36
CA ILE A 305 17.09 13.79 -7.64
C ILE A 305 16.59 14.65 -8.80
N GLN A 306 15.32 15.03 -8.81
CA GLN A 306 14.76 15.91 -9.84
C GLN A 306 15.44 17.28 -9.86
N ILE A 307 15.66 17.88 -8.69
CA ILE A 307 16.36 19.16 -8.58
C ILE A 307 17.78 19.04 -9.13
N LEU A 308 18.52 18.00 -8.76
CA LEU A 308 19.88 17.76 -9.28
C LEU A 308 19.91 17.60 -10.81
N LEU A 309 18.94 16.87 -11.37
CA LEU A 309 18.83 16.69 -12.82
C LEU A 309 18.51 18.01 -13.53
N LEU A 310 17.64 18.85 -12.96
CA LEU A 310 17.31 20.17 -13.51
C LEU A 310 18.55 21.08 -13.55
N TYR A 311 19.34 21.11 -12.46
CA TYR A 311 20.58 21.88 -12.41
C TYR A 311 21.67 21.35 -13.35
N TRP A 312 21.73 20.03 -13.58
CA TRP A 312 22.71 19.46 -14.51
C TRP A 312 22.38 19.74 -15.98
N MET A 313 21.09 19.97 -16.30
CA MET A 313 20.62 20.26 -17.65
C MET A 313 20.58 21.75 -18.00
N SER A 314 20.74 22.65 -17.03
CA SER A 314 20.76 24.12 -17.20
C SER A 314 22.16 24.67 -17.42
#